data_AF-A0A819TUD6-F1
#
_entry.id   AF-A0A819TUD6-F1
#
_cell.length_a   1.000
_cell.length_b   1.000
_cell.length_c   1.000
_cell.angle_alpha   90.00
_cell.angle_beta   90.00
_cell.angle_gamma   90.00
#
_symmetry.space_group_name_H-M   'P 1'
#
loop_
_entity.id
_entity.type
_entity.pdbx_description
1 polymer ?
#
loop_
_entity_poly.entity_id
_entity_poly.type
_entity_poly.pdbx_seq_one_letter_code
_entity_poly.pdbx_strand_id
1 'polypeptide(L)'
;QQQQQQQPKWTTVSPSITSINQNLRNTPIASHEQTMSPLTLDTMDQIPLAIAFQEIIHVMISGNNQANWKSQIVGEMLISFPASILNLLIDPSHISNRLQFQLKNLHHIKNIIAKPSLITQNESSTDSNEPIYSFDMTELHNTLQNLQEKNLSSRFFNLNVLNYEVTHSDVSNIPIQISSQWTRTFNTISVNIKYSFNSSALPNSIRINNDTVIFYTIVTDGQEIKESSPTAEWSVNECKLWWKVPYVNNGTGNLSATIITMEKNTVDNDSDQQQQQPLTTSSIVNAYFHGENALFSSIDCDLACNGYRISLLKKKILSGKCSKIKIE
;
A
#
# COMPACT_ATOMS: atom_id res chain seq x y z
N GLN A 1 27.03 -7.64 -40.04
CA GLN A 1 26.43 -8.71 -39.21
C GLN A 1 26.31 -8.19 -37.78
N GLN A 2 25.06 -8.07 -37.33
CA GLN A 2 24.53 -7.92 -35.96
C GLN A 2 25.33 -7.11 -34.92
N GLN A 3 24.90 -5.86 -34.69
CA GLN A 3 25.03 -5.21 -33.39
C GLN A 3 23.93 -5.74 -32.46
N GLN A 4 24.32 -6.46 -31.40
CA GLN A 4 23.42 -6.84 -30.31
C GLN A 4 23.02 -5.60 -29.50
N GLN A 5 21.72 -5.29 -29.51
CA GLN A 5 21.10 -4.42 -28.52
C GLN A 5 21.18 -5.08 -27.15
N GLN A 6 21.92 -4.47 -26.23
CA GLN A 6 21.87 -4.85 -24.82
C GLN A 6 20.59 -4.28 -24.20
N GLN A 7 19.68 -5.17 -23.79
CA GLN A 7 18.57 -4.81 -22.90
C GLN A 7 19.11 -4.47 -21.50
N PRO A 8 18.53 -3.49 -20.79
CA PRO A 8 18.96 -3.19 -19.43
C PRO A 8 18.56 -4.34 -18.49
N LYS A 9 19.57 -4.95 -17.84
CA LYS A 9 19.41 -5.87 -16.71
C LYS A 9 18.86 -5.10 -15.50
N TRP A 10 17.78 -5.58 -14.91
CA TRP A 10 17.26 -5.06 -13.65
C TRP A 10 18.11 -5.58 -12.48
N THR A 11 18.78 -4.67 -11.77
CA THR A 11 19.35 -4.94 -10.45
C THR A 11 18.24 -4.73 -9.42
N THR A 12 17.80 -5.80 -8.77
CA THR A 12 16.88 -5.73 -7.63
C THR A 12 17.59 -5.06 -6.46
N VAL A 13 17.44 -3.75 -6.32
CA VAL A 13 17.76 -3.04 -5.09
C VAL A 13 16.45 -2.83 -4.35
N SER A 14 16.21 -3.67 -3.35
CA SER A 14 15.15 -3.49 -2.36
C SER A 14 15.37 -2.15 -1.64
N PRO A 15 14.46 -1.16 -1.72
CA PRO A 15 14.57 0.02 -0.89
C PRO A 15 14.12 -0.36 0.52
N SER A 16 14.97 -0.12 1.51
CA SER A 16 14.62 -0.16 2.92
C SER A 16 13.49 0.84 3.20
N ILE A 17 12.29 0.35 3.50
CA ILE A 17 11.15 1.21 3.87
C ILE A 17 11.34 1.63 5.33
N THR A 18 12.10 2.69 5.55
CA THR A 18 12.02 3.50 6.76
C THR A 18 11.82 4.94 6.29
N SER A 19 10.87 5.65 6.90
CA SER A 19 10.59 7.11 6.74
C SER A 19 9.42 7.54 5.84
N ILE A 20 8.20 7.03 6.07
CA ILE A 20 6.96 7.84 5.89
C ILE A 20 5.94 7.38 6.93
N ASN A 21 6.00 7.91 8.15
CA ASN A 21 4.91 7.89 9.14
C ASN A 21 5.24 8.84 10.28
N GLN A 22 5.08 10.14 10.04
CA GLN A 22 4.94 11.12 11.11
C GLN A 22 3.77 12.03 10.75
N ASN A 23 2.89 12.26 11.73
CA ASN A 23 1.66 13.05 11.71
C ASN A 23 0.37 12.30 11.38
N LEU A 24 -0.20 11.68 12.41
CA LEU A 24 -1.64 11.64 12.71
C LEU A 24 -1.78 11.23 14.20
N ARG A 25 -1.56 12.20 15.09
CA ARG A 25 -1.94 12.12 16.51
C ARG A 25 -2.81 13.33 16.83
N ASN A 26 -3.89 13.06 17.57
CA ASN A 26 -4.78 13.96 18.31
C ASN A 26 -6.16 14.20 17.69
N THR A 27 -7.12 13.38 18.11
CA THR A 27 -8.49 13.82 18.40
C THR A 27 -8.87 13.35 19.80
N PRO A 28 -9.51 14.19 20.65
CA PRO A 28 -9.92 13.79 21.99
C PRO A 28 -11.25 13.02 21.91
N ILE A 29 -11.32 11.83 22.52
CA ILE A 29 -12.57 11.07 22.65
C ILE A 29 -13.15 11.37 24.04
N ALA A 30 -14.34 12.00 24.02
CA ALA A 30 -15.18 12.21 25.19
C ALA A 30 -15.65 10.87 25.77
N SER A 31 -15.70 10.82 27.10
CA SER A 31 -16.18 9.71 27.91
C SER A 31 -17.67 9.42 27.67
N HIS A 32 -17.97 8.20 27.26
CA HIS A 32 -19.28 7.57 27.46
C HIS A 32 -19.06 6.12 27.89
N GLU A 33 -19.29 5.88 29.17
CA GLU A 33 -19.48 4.54 29.72
C GLU A 33 -20.75 3.96 29.10
N GLN A 34 -20.59 3.06 28.14
CA GLN A 34 -21.64 2.11 27.79
C GLN A 34 -21.22 0.74 28.32
N THR A 35 -22.00 0.31 29.29
CA THR A 35 -21.97 -1.00 29.94
C THR A 35 -21.85 -2.13 28.91
N MET A 36 -20.75 -2.86 28.97
CA MET A 36 -20.52 -4.10 28.23
C MET A 36 -21.57 -5.15 28.65
N SER A 37 -22.34 -5.66 27.70
CA SER A 37 -23.16 -6.87 27.89
C SER A 37 -22.29 -8.05 28.33
N PRO A 38 -22.81 -9.00 29.13
CA PRO A 38 -21.98 -10.01 29.78
C PRO A 38 -21.43 -10.99 28.74
N LEU A 39 -20.11 -11.03 28.62
CA LEU A 39 -19.39 -12.06 27.87
C LEU A 39 -19.72 -13.43 28.48
N THR A 40 -20.08 -14.37 27.61
CA THR A 40 -20.06 -15.81 27.90
C THR A 40 -18.71 -16.18 28.51
N LEU A 41 -18.73 -16.73 29.73
CA LEU A 41 -17.59 -16.93 30.63
C LEU A 41 -16.44 -17.81 30.08
N ASP A 42 -16.59 -18.46 28.93
CA ASP A 42 -15.62 -19.42 28.40
C ASP A 42 -14.44 -18.80 27.61
N THR A 43 -14.37 -17.47 27.46
CA THR A 43 -13.32 -16.79 26.65
C THR A 43 -12.16 -16.17 27.44
N MET A 44 -12.15 -16.28 28.77
CA MET A 44 -11.12 -15.63 29.62
C MET A 44 -9.74 -16.31 29.53
N ASP A 45 -9.67 -17.55 29.05
CA ASP A 45 -8.42 -18.31 28.95
C ASP A 45 -7.72 -18.21 27.58
N GLN A 46 -8.31 -17.47 26.63
CA GLN A 46 -7.75 -17.33 25.27
C GLN A 46 -7.03 -16.00 25.08
N ILE A 47 -5.80 -16.09 24.58
CA ILE A 47 -4.97 -14.92 24.32
C ILE A 47 -5.47 -14.20 23.05
N PRO A 48 -5.88 -12.92 23.14
CA PRO A 48 -6.33 -12.17 21.98
C PRO A 48 -5.14 -11.75 21.10
N LEU A 49 -5.27 -11.93 19.80
CA LEU A 49 -4.40 -11.36 18.78
C LEU A 49 -5.23 -10.69 17.68
N ALA A 50 -4.69 -9.66 17.05
CA ALA A 50 -5.30 -9.09 15.85
C ALA A 50 -4.51 -9.51 14.61
N ILE A 51 -5.20 -9.72 13.50
CA ILE A 51 -4.60 -10.02 12.20
C ILE A 51 -4.98 -8.90 11.25
N ALA A 52 -4.03 -8.47 10.43
CA ALA A 52 -4.28 -7.52 9.36
C ALA A 52 -3.70 -8.02 8.05
N PHE A 53 -4.54 -8.10 7.02
CA PHE A 53 -4.10 -8.21 5.64
C PHE A 53 -4.08 -6.84 4.99
N GLN A 54 -2.98 -6.54 4.31
CA GLN A 54 -2.83 -5.32 3.54
C GLN A 54 -2.33 -5.67 2.14
N GLU A 55 -3.08 -5.27 1.12
CA GLU A 55 -2.67 -5.42 -0.27
C GLU A 55 -2.39 -4.06 -0.91
N ILE A 56 -1.33 -3.99 -1.69
CA ILE A 56 -0.86 -2.79 -2.36
C ILE A 56 -0.85 -3.05 -3.86
N ILE A 57 -1.64 -2.27 -4.59
CA ILE A 57 -1.65 -2.32 -6.06
C ILE A 57 -0.69 -1.27 -6.64
N HIS A 58 0.24 -1.73 -7.48
CA HIS A 58 1.11 -0.91 -8.28
C HIS A 58 0.61 -0.93 -9.73
N VAL A 59 0.51 0.24 -10.35
CA VAL A 59 0.06 0.38 -11.73
C VAL A 59 1.00 1.33 -12.46
N MET A 60 1.49 0.93 -13.62
CA MET A 60 2.25 1.77 -14.52
C MET A 60 1.55 1.83 -15.87
N ILE A 61 1.04 3.01 -16.21
CA ILE A 61 0.37 3.28 -17.47
C ILE A 61 1.37 4.02 -18.37
N SER A 62 1.97 3.29 -19.31
CA SER A 62 3.02 3.80 -20.21
C SER A 62 2.45 4.00 -21.61
N GLY A 63 2.36 5.25 -22.07
CA GLY A 63 1.77 5.56 -23.38
C GLY A 63 0.29 5.18 -23.51
N ASN A 64 -0.23 5.18 -24.74
CA ASN A 64 -1.66 4.92 -25.01
C ASN A 64 -1.96 3.45 -25.34
N ASN A 65 -0.92 2.63 -25.56
CA ASN A 65 -1.08 1.21 -25.85
C ASN A 65 -1.16 0.41 -24.54
N GLN A 66 -2.29 -0.27 -24.33
CA GLN A 66 -2.52 -1.12 -23.15
C GLN A 66 -1.50 -2.25 -23.02
N ALA A 67 -0.88 -2.71 -24.11
CA ALA A 67 0.18 -3.73 -24.07
C ALA A 67 1.42 -3.28 -23.27
N ASN A 68 1.62 -1.97 -23.10
CA ASN A 68 2.73 -1.42 -22.33
C ASN A 68 2.37 -1.17 -20.86
N TRP A 69 1.11 -1.36 -20.48
CA TRP A 69 0.65 -1.14 -19.12
C TRP A 69 1.05 -2.35 -18.27
N LYS A 70 1.44 -2.07 -17.03
CA LYS A 70 1.84 -3.10 -16.08
C LYS A 70 1.08 -2.89 -14.78
N SER A 71 0.62 -3.96 -14.18
CA SER A 71 0.09 -3.92 -12.82
C SER A 71 0.62 -5.09 -12.00
N GLN A 72 0.77 -4.87 -10.70
CA GLN A 72 1.21 -5.89 -9.75
C GLN A 72 0.54 -5.61 -8.42
N ILE A 73 0.03 -6.65 -7.77
CA ILE A 73 -0.52 -6.56 -6.43
C ILE A 73 0.36 -7.41 -5.52
N VAL A 74 0.88 -6.78 -4.48
CA VAL A 74 1.63 -7.43 -3.41
C VAL A 74 0.81 -7.32 -2.13
N GLY A 75 0.84 -8.35 -1.30
CA GLY A 75 0.15 -8.35 -0.02
C GLY A 75 1.07 -8.79 1.10
N GLU A 76 0.70 -8.36 2.30
CA GLU A 76 1.33 -8.77 3.55
C GLU A 76 0.27 -9.19 4.57
N MET A 77 0.69 -10.06 5.47
CA MET A 77 -0.07 -10.42 6.68
C MET A 77 0.72 -9.96 7.89
N LEU A 78 0.07 -9.18 8.74
CA LEU A 78 0.57 -8.70 10.02
C LEU A 78 -0.22 -9.37 11.14
N ILE A 79 0.46 -9.81 12.20
CA ILE A 79 -0.18 -10.22 13.45
C ILE A 79 0.25 -9.27 14.56
N SER A 80 -0.74 -8.73 15.27
CA SER A 80 -0.55 -7.83 16.40
C SER A 80 -0.80 -8.56 17.71
N PHE A 81 0.21 -8.57 18.57
CA PHE A 81 0.15 -9.16 19.90
C PHE A 81 0.03 -8.07 20.98
N PRO A 82 -0.82 -8.23 21.99
CA PRO A 82 -0.85 -7.31 23.14
C PRO A 82 0.47 -7.40 23.91
N ALA A 83 0.94 -6.30 24.49
CA ALA A 83 2.22 -6.30 25.21
C ALA A 83 2.28 -7.30 26.38
N SER A 84 1.12 -7.62 26.98
CA SER A 84 1.00 -8.62 28.04
C SER A 84 1.31 -10.06 27.60
N ILE A 85 1.38 -10.33 26.29
CA ILE A 85 1.68 -11.65 25.74
C ILE A 85 2.97 -12.25 26.30
N LEU A 86 3.99 -11.43 26.55
CA LEU A 86 5.31 -11.91 26.98
C LEU A 86 5.23 -12.63 28.33
N ASN A 87 4.43 -12.12 29.25
CA ASN A 87 4.22 -12.77 30.55
C ASN A 87 3.48 -14.10 30.42
N LEU A 88 2.58 -14.22 29.44
CA LEU A 88 1.78 -15.41 29.20
C LEU A 88 2.57 -16.50 28.47
N LEU A 89 3.50 -16.11 27.59
CA LEU A 89 4.37 -17.03 26.86
C LEU A 89 5.46 -17.66 27.73
N ILE A 90 5.68 -17.19 28.97
CA ILE A 90 6.59 -17.83 29.93
C ILE A 90 5.92 -19.05 30.59
N ASP A 91 4.59 -19.10 30.62
CA ASP A 91 3.84 -20.20 31.20
C ASP A 91 3.92 -21.46 30.31
N PRO A 92 4.45 -22.60 30.81
CA PRO A 92 4.53 -23.85 30.06
C PRO A 92 3.19 -24.34 29.50
N SER A 93 2.07 -24.02 30.15
CA SER A 93 0.72 -24.40 29.69
C SER A 93 0.33 -23.70 28.39
N HIS A 94 0.72 -22.44 28.21
CA HIS A 94 0.48 -21.67 26.99
C HIS A 94 1.49 -22.02 25.89
N ILE A 95 2.76 -22.27 26.23
CA ILE A 95 3.77 -22.73 25.27
C ILE A 95 3.36 -24.08 24.62
N SER A 96 2.67 -24.93 25.38
CA SER A 96 2.19 -26.23 24.90
C SER A 96 1.13 -26.10 23.79
N ASN A 97 0.42 -24.97 23.74
CA ASN A 97 -0.49 -24.61 22.66
C ASN A 97 0.27 -23.80 21.62
N ARG A 98 0.87 -24.45 20.63
CA ARG A 98 1.58 -23.74 19.54
C ARG A 98 0.60 -22.86 18.78
N LEU A 99 0.95 -21.59 18.59
CA LEU A 99 0.16 -20.70 17.73
C LEU A 99 0.23 -21.19 16.29
N GLN A 100 -0.93 -21.49 15.72
CA GLN A 100 -1.08 -21.96 14.36
C GLN A 100 -2.20 -21.21 13.65
N PHE A 101 -2.02 -20.95 12.36
CA PHE A 101 -3.07 -20.38 11.52
C PHE A 101 -3.13 -21.09 10.17
N GLN A 102 -4.33 -21.18 9.62
CA GLN A 102 -4.59 -21.75 8.31
C GLN A 102 -4.94 -20.61 7.34
N LEU A 103 -4.27 -20.58 6.18
CA LEU A 103 -4.65 -19.67 5.11
C LEU A 103 -5.75 -20.27 4.25
N LYS A 104 -6.70 -19.43 3.85
CA LYS A 104 -7.86 -19.79 3.03
C LYS A 104 -7.94 -18.93 1.77
N ASN A 105 -8.74 -19.37 0.80
CA ASN A 105 -9.01 -18.65 -0.45
C ASN A 105 -7.75 -18.34 -1.28
N LEU A 106 -6.81 -19.27 -1.39
CA LEU A 106 -5.53 -19.05 -2.08
C LEU A 106 -5.58 -19.08 -3.62
N HIS A 107 -6.76 -19.22 -4.23
CA HIS A 107 -6.96 -19.28 -5.68
C HIS A 107 -6.33 -18.13 -6.49
N HIS A 108 -6.18 -16.94 -5.89
CA HIS A 108 -5.59 -15.78 -6.52
C HIS A 108 -4.20 -15.44 -6.00
N ILE A 109 -3.59 -16.31 -5.19
CA ILE A 109 -2.30 -16.07 -4.54
C ILE A 109 -1.18 -16.83 -5.26
N LYS A 110 -0.01 -16.19 -5.38
CA LYS A 110 1.26 -16.81 -5.81
C LYS A 110 2.40 -16.29 -4.93
N ASN A 111 3.54 -16.98 -4.98
CA ASN A 111 4.78 -16.54 -4.34
C ASN A 111 4.62 -16.16 -2.86
N ILE A 112 4.02 -17.05 -2.06
CA ILE A 112 3.95 -16.86 -0.61
C ILE A 112 5.37 -16.98 -0.03
N ILE A 113 5.81 -15.92 0.64
CA ILE A 113 7.09 -15.83 1.35
C ILE A 113 6.76 -15.73 2.84
N ALA A 114 6.77 -16.88 3.50
CA ALA A 114 6.70 -16.98 4.96
C ALA A 114 8.01 -16.51 5.59
N LYS A 115 7.96 -15.86 6.76
CA LYS A 115 9.16 -15.49 7.51
C LYS A 115 9.76 -16.75 8.17
N PRO A 116 10.82 -17.36 7.60
CA PRO A 116 11.22 -18.72 7.96
C PRO A 116 11.84 -18.82 9.35
N SER A 117 12.34 -17.70 9.90
CA SER A 117 12.81 -17.66 11.28
C SER A 117 11.67 -17.80 12.28
N LEU A 118 10.46 -17.36 11.93
CA LEU A 118 9.34 -17.21 12.87
C LEU A 118 8.25 -18.26 12.69
N ILE A 119 7.99 -18.67 11.44
CA ILE A 119 6.92 -19.62 11.11
C ILE A 119 7.41 -20.71 10.15
N THR A 120 6.87 -21.91 10.33
CA THR A 120 7.08 -23.06 9.44
C THR A 120 5.74 -23.56 8.91
N GLN A 121 5.69 -23.92 7.63
CA GLN A 121 4.51 -24.54 7.06
C GLN A 121 4.44 -25.99 7.53
N ASN A 122 3.31 -26.40 8.08
CA ASN A 122 3.07 -27.79 8.45
C ASN A 122 2.92 -28.63 7.17
N GLU A 123 3.56 -29.79 7.14
CA GLU A 123 3.30 -30.82 6.14
C GLU A 123 1.92 -31.43 6.42
N SER A 124 0.84 -30.75 6.00
CA SER A 124 -0.50 -31.36 6.08
C SER A 124 -0.58 -32.49 5.05
N SER A 125 -0.86 -33.70 5.54
CA SER A 125 -1.24 -34.84 4.73
C SER A 125 -2.46 -34.50 3.86
N THR A 126 -2.25 -34.47 2.54
CA THR A 126 -3.22 -34.76 1.46
C THR A 126 -4.56 -33.99 1.47
N ASP A 127 -4.75 -33.17 0.44
CA ASP A 127 -6.02 -32.72 -0.18
C ASP A 127 -6.55 -31.30 0.09
N SER A 128 -6.08 -30.53 1.08
CA SER A 128 -6.51 -29.13 1.23
C SER A 128 -5.52 -28.13 0.65
N ASN A 129 -5.94 -27.31 -0.33
CA ASN A 129 -5.18 -26.18 -0.88
C ASN A 129 -5.07 -24.98 0.12
N GLU A 130 -5.09 -25.28 1.42
CA GLU A 130 -5.20 -24.36 2.55
C GLU A 130 -4.11 -24.70 3.59
N PRO A 131 -2.88 -24.17 3.43
CA PRO A 131 -1.73 -24.51 4.25
C PRO A 131 -1.89 -23.98 5.68
N ILE A 132 -1.42 -24.79 6.64
CA ILE A 132 -1.34 -24.42 8.05
C ILE A 132 0.11 -24.03 8.36
N TYR A 133 0.30 -22.90 9.03
CA TYR A 133 1.59 -22.43 9.51
C TYR A 133 1.64 -22.49 11.03
N SER A 134 2.78 -22.95 11.57
CA SER A 134 3.07 -22.97 13.01
C SER A 134 4.14 -21.94 13.36
N PHE A 135 3.95 -21.25 14.47
CA PHE A 135 5.00 -20.40 15.04
C PHE A 135 6.04 -21.22 15.80
N ASP A 136 7.31 -20.81 15.67
CA ASP A 136 8.31 -21.11 16.69
C ASP A 136 8.05 -20.20 17.89
N MET A 137 7.52 -20.79 18.97
CA MET A 137 7.14 -20.05 20.17
C MET A 137 8.36 -19.43 20.87
N THR A 138 9.55 -20.02 20.73
CA THR A 138 10.79 -19.50 21.31
C THR A 138 11.24 -18.27 20.54
N GLU A 139 11.28 -18.35 19.21
CA GLU A 139 11.65 -17.19 18.38
C GLU A 139 10.60 -16.08 18.46
N LEU A 140 9.31 -16.44 18.56
CA LEU A 140 8.24 -15.48 18.79
C LEU A 140 8.46 -14.70 20.10
N HIS A 141 8.74 -15.40 21.20
CA HIS A 141 9.04 -14.77 22.48
C HIS A 141 10.24 -13.80 22.36
N ASN A 142 11.37 -14.27 21.82
CA ASN A 142 12.57 -13.45 21.65
C ASN A 142 12.32 -12.21 20.78
N THR A 143 11.56 -12.38 19.68
CA THR A 143 11.21 -11.27 18.78
C THR A 143 10.36 -10.23 19.51
N LEU A 144 9.34 -10.67 20.25
CA LEU A 144 8.45 -9.78 21.00
C LEU A 144 9.20 -9.05 22.13
N GLN A 145 10.10 -9.75 22.84
CA GLN A 145 10.94 -9.15 23.88
C GLN A 145 11.84 -8.05 23.28
N ASN A 146 12.51 -8.33 22.17
CA ASN A 146 13.34 -7.35 21.45
C ASN A 146 12.53 -6.12 21.01
N LEU A 147 11.26 -6.29 20.64
CA LEU A 147 10.38 -5.17 20.30
C LEU A 147 9.96 -4.36 21.52
N GLN A 148 9.71 -5.01 22.66
CA GLN A 148 9.40 -4.34 23.93
C GLN A 148 10.57 -3.50 24.41
N GLU A 149 11.79 -4.02 24.37
CA GLU A 149 13.00 -3.31 24.78
C GLU A 149 13.24 -2.05 23.94
N LYS A 150 12.92 -2.09 22.64
CA LYS A 150 12.99 -0.91 21.75
C LYS A 150 11.91 0.13 22.03
N ASN A 151 10.74 -0.27 22.52
CA ASN A 151 9.64 0.64 22.80
C ASN A 151 8.77 0.14 23.97
N LEU A 152 9.18 0.49 25.18
CA LEU A 152 8.53 0.11 26.44
C LEU A 152 7.09 0.64 26.56
N SER A 153 6.73 1.69 25.81
CA SER A 153 5.39 2.30 25.85
C SER A 153 4.39 1.64 24.89
N SER A 154 4.83 0.69 24.07
CA SER A 154 3.97 0.06 23.08
C SER A 154 2.94 -0.84 23.75
N ARG A 155 1.66 -0.66 23.40
CA ARG A 155 0.57 -1.53 23.86
C ARG A 155 0.44 -2.81 23.02
N PHE A 156 0.95 -2.76 21.80
CA PHE A 156 0.88 -3.86 20.84
C PHE A 156 2.20 -4.00 20.08
N PHE A 157 2.53 -5.21 19.67
CA PHE A 157 3.67 -5.52 18.80
C PHE A 157 3.16 -6.10 17.49
N ASN A 158 3.55 -5.50 16.36
CA ASN A 158 3.14 -5.95 15.03
C ASN A 158 4.27 -6.75 14.39
N LEU A 159 3.96 -7.96 13.93
CA LEU A 159 4.89 -8.83 13.22
C LEU A 159 4.38 -9.07 11.80
N ASN A 160 5.19 -8.76 10.79
CA ASN A 160 4.96 -9.26 9.43
C ASN A 160 5.37 -10.74 9.41
N VAL A 161 4.40 -11.59 9.08
CA VAL A 161 4.54 -13.05 9.10
C VAL A 161 4.66 -13.63 7.69
N LEU A 162 3.99 -13.03 6.71
CA LEU A 162 3.93 -13.48 5.33
C LEU A 162 3.88 -12.30 4.38
N ASN A 163 4.55 -12.43 3.25
CA ASN A 163 4.33 -11.61 2.06
C ASN A 163 3.86 -12.52 0.93
N TYR A 164 3.07 -11.98 0.00
CA TYR A 164 2.56 -12.74 -1.14
C TYR A 164 2.30 -11.83 -2.34
N GLU A 165 2.12 -12.43 -3.51
CA GLU A 165 1.70 -11.75 -4.73
C GLU A 165 0.33 -12.27 -5.17
N VAL A 166 -0.45 -11.41 -5.83
CA VAL A 166 -1.75 -11.81 -6.39
C VAL A 166 -1.58 -12.10 -7.88
N THR A 167 -2.22 -13.17 -8.37
CA THR A 167 -2.13 -13.64 -9.76
C THR A 167 -2.95 -12.78 -10.73
N HIS A 168 -4.06 -12.18 -10.29
CA HIS A 168 -5.05 -11.49 -11.12
C HIS A 168 -4.73 -10.01 -11.39
N SER A 169 -3.50 -9.70 -11.80
CA SER A 169 -3.02 -8.34 -12.07
C SER A 169 -3.07 -7.98 -13.57
N ASP A 170 -4.14 -8.37 -14.26
CA ASP A 170 -4.33 -8.02 -15.68
C ASP A 170 -4.63 -6.53 -15.87
N VAL A 171 -4.29 -6.00 -17.04
CA VAL A 171 -4.49 -4.58 -17.38
C VAL A 171 -5.97 -4.18 -17.36
N SER A 172 -6.88 -5.13 -17.61
CA SER A 172 -8.33 -4.95 -17.47
C SER A 172 -8.78 -4.74 -16.02
N ASN A 173 -7.97 -5.17 -15.05
CA ASN A 173 -8.26 -5.12 -13.62
C ASN A 173 -7.53 -3.95 -12.92
N ILE A 174 -7.24 -2.88 -13.66
CA ILE A 174 -6.70 -1.65 -13.08
C ILE A 174 -7.85 -0.82 -12.48
N PRO A 175 -7.84 -0.50 -11.16
CA PRO A 175 -8.90 0.24 -10.49
C PRO A 175 -9.08 1.69 -10.94
N ILE A 176 -8.00 2.31 -11.41
CA ILE A 176 -7.99 3.71 -11.84
C ILE A 176 -7.19 3.83 -13.14
N GLN A 177 -7.86 4.22 -14.21
CA GLN A 177 -7.22 4.53 -15.47
C GLN A 177 -6.97 6.03 -15.55
N ILE A 178 -5.77 6.39 -16.02
CA ILE A 178 -5.31 7.79 -16.07
C ILE A 178 -4.73 8.07 -17.45
N SER A 179 -5.22 9.13 -18.07
CA SER A 179 -4.61 9.77 -19.23
C SER A 179 -4.17 11.18 -18.85
N SER A 180 -3.03 11.62 -19.35
CA SER A 180 -2.50 12.94 -19.05
C SER A 180 -1.89 13.59 -20.28
N GLN A 181 -2.16 14.88 -20.46
CA GLN A 181 -1.55 15.73 -21.46
C GLN A 181 -0.82 16.88 -20.77
N TRP A 182 0.43 17.10 -21.17
CA TRP A 182 1.32 18.10 -20.59
C TRP A 182 1.80 19.03 -21.70
N THR A 183 1.58 20.34 -21.49
CA THR A 183 2.05 21.41 -22.36
C THR A 183 2.89 22.37 -21.55
N ARG A 184 4.10 22.68 -22.01
CA ARG A 184 4.99 23.65 -21.39
C ARG A 184 5.13 24.87 -22.29
N THR A 185 4.99 26.06 -21.72
CA THR A 185 5.38 27.33 -22.34
C THR A 185 6.65 27.86 -21.66
N PHE A 186 7.08 29.08 -22.01
CA PHE A 186 8.27 29.70 -21.43
C PHE A 186 8.20 29.80 -19.89
N ASN A 187 7.05 30.17 -19.33
CA ASN A 187 6.87 30.47 -17.90
C ASN A 187 5.74 29.67 -17.24
N THR A 188 5.11 28.73 -17.94
CA THR A 188 4.04 27.91 -17.35
C THR A 188 4.10 26.46 -17.81
N ILE A 189 3.59 25.57 -16.98
CA ILE A 189 3.25 24.20 -17.33
C ILE A 189 1.76 24.03 -17.14
N SER A 190 1.07 23.53 -18.17
CA SER A 190 -0.32 23.10 -18.09
C SER A 190 -0.41 21.58 -18.10
N VAL A 191 -1.12 21.04 -17.13
CA VAL A 191 -1.42 19.61 -16.99
C VAL A 191 -2.93 19.41 -17.14
N ASN A 192 -3.31 18.44 -17.98
CA ASN A 192 -4.68 17.99 -18.14
C ASN A 192 -4.73 16.49 -17.89
N ILE A 193 -5.58 16.05 -16.98
CA ILE A 193 -5.72 14.66 -16.54
C ILE A 193 -7.14 14.23 -16.82
N LYS A 194 -7.31 13.09 -17.48
CA LYS A 194 -8.58 12.39 -17.58
C LYS A 194 -8.49 11.12 -16.74
N TYR A 195 -9.50 10.85 -15.93
CA TYR A 195 -9.55 9.63 -15.14
C TYR A 195 -10.87 8.90 -15.32
N SER A 196 -10.82 7.58 -15.16
CA SER A 196 -11.98 6.71 -15.01
C SER A 196 -11.72 5.70 -13.91
N PHE A 197 -12.70 5.55 -13.02
CA PHE A 197 -12.71 4.50 -12.02
C PHE A 197 -13.27 3.22 -12.63
N ASN A 198 -12.65 2.10 -12.32
CA ASN A 198 -13.11 0.78 -12.72
C ASN A 198 -13.55 0.01 -11.48
N SER A 199 -14.86 0.01 -11.20
CA SER A 199 -15.37 -0.65 -10.01
C SER A 199 -15.29 -2.18 -10.09
N SER A 200 -15.23 -2.77 -11.30
CA SER A 200 -15.10 -4.23 -11.45
C SER A 200 -13.70 -4.75 -11.11
N ALA A 201 -12.70 -3.87 -11.13
CA ALA A 201 -11.35 -4.16 -10.67
C ALA A 201 -11.21 -4.07 -9.14
N LEU A 202 -12.23 -3.58 -8.44
CA LEU A 202 -12.25 -3.46 -6.99
C LEU A 202 -13.13 -4.55 -6.38
N PRO A 203 -12.81 -5.03 -5.16
CA PRO A 203 -13.66 -5.99 -4.47
C PRO A 203 -15.05 -5.40 -4.18
N ASN A 204 -16.12 -6.17 -4.37
CA ASN A 204 -17.50 -5.67 -4.24
C ASN A 204 -17.85 -5.07 -2.86
N SER A 205 -17.24 -5.56 -1.78
CA SER A 205 -17.47 -5.08 -0.40
C SER A 205 -16.55 -3.93 0.01
N ILE A 206 -15.69 -3.43 -0.89
CA ILE A 206 -14.71 -2.40 -0.54
C ILE A 206 -15.40 -1.10 -0.14
N ARG A 207 -14.87 -0.46 0.89
CA ARG A 207 -15.20 0.94 1.22
C ARG A 207 -13.97 1.79 1.00
N ILE A 208 -13.98 2.64 -0.03
CA ILE A 208 -12.93 3.64 -0.22
C ILE A 208 -13.03 4.65 0.91
N ASN A 209 -11.93 4.88 1.62
CA ASN A 209 -11.97 5.72 2.80
C ASN A 209 -12.26 7.18 2.46
N ASN A 210 -13.13 7.81 3.24
CA ASN A 210 -13.65 9.15 3.03
C ASN A 210 -14.20 9.38 1.60
N ASP A 211 -14.54 8.30 0.88
CA ASP A 211 -14.97 8.32 -0.52
C ASP A 211 -14.10 9.24 -1.38
N THR A 212 -12.78 9.27 -1.18
CA THR A 212 -11.88 10.22 -1.84
C THR A 212 -10.69 9.52 -2.48
N VAL A 213 -10.37 9.91 -3.71
CA VAL A 213 -9.13 9.58 -4.43
C VAL A 213 -8.30 10.84 -4.58
N ILE A 214 -7.00 10.74 -4.32
CA ILE A 214 -6.06 11.85 -4.45
C ILE A 214 -5.27 11.68 -5.74
N PHE A 215 -5.34 12.65 -6.64
CA PHE A 215 -4.45 12.71 -7.80
C PHE A 215 -3.34 13.71 -7.52
N TYR A 216 -2.08 13.38 -7.81
CA TYR A 216 -0.98 14.31 -7.59
C TYR A 216 0.15 14.14 -8.60
N THR A 217 0.95 15.20 -8.74
CA THR A 217 2.14 15.23 -9.58
C THR A 217 3.20 16.14 -8.98
N ILE A 218 4.47 15.94 -9.37
CA ILE A 218 5.62 16.72 -8.90
C ILE A 218 6.11 17.59 -10.05
N VAL A 219 6.09 18.90 -9.84
CA VAL A 219 6.53 19.92 -10.78
C VAL A 219 7.70 20.67 -10.16
N THR A 220 8.92 20.15 -10.35
CA THR A 220 10.12 20.55 -9.61
C THR A 220 10.45 22.05 -9.69
N ASP A 221 10.14 22.70 -10.81
CA ASP A 221 10.35 24.13 -11.05
C ASP A 221 9.09 24.98 -10.93
N GLY A 222 7.98 24.39 -10.46
CA GLY A 222 6.74 25.08 -10.20
C GLY A 222 6.84 25.99 -8.98
N GLN A 223 6.13 27.12 -9.03
CA GLN A 223 6.06 28.09 -7.93
C GLN A 223 4.67 28.18 -7.34
N GLU A 224 3.65 28.36 -8.18
CA GLU A 224 2.28 28.55 -7.76
C GLU A 224 1.27 28.14 -8.83
N ILE A 225 0.03 27.89 -8.41
CA ILE A 225 -1.09 27.61 -9.31
C ILE A 225 -1.59 28.94 -9.90
N LYS A 226 -1.53 29.07 -11.23
CA LYS A 226 -2.17 30.16 -11.97
C LYS A 226 -3.66 29.92 -12.15
N GLU A 227 -4.04 28.70 -12.52
CA GLU A 227 -5.42 28.30 -12.77
C GLU A 227 -5.57 26.81 -12.47
N SER A 228 -6.75 26.39 -11.98
CA SER A 228 -7.08 24.97 -11.84
C SER A 228 -8.57 24.72 -11.91
N SER A 229 -8.96 23.56 -12.45
CA SER A 229 -10.33 23.08 -12.48
C SER A 229 -10.37 21.54 -12.38
N PRO A 230 -10.99 20.95 -11.35
CA PRO A 230 -11.46 21.59 -10.12
C PRO A 230 -10.29 22.19 -9.32
N THR A 231 -10.60 22.89 -8.23
CA THR A 231 -9.60 23.52 -7.37
C THR A 231 -8.54 22.51 -6.93
N ALA A 232 -7.28 22.78 -7.26
CA ALA A 232 -6.13 22.03 -6.80
C ALA A 232 -5.48 22.69 -5.59
N GLU A 233 -4.70 21.92 -4.85
CA GLU A 233 -3.82 22.39 -3.79
C GLU A 233 -2.36 22.24 -4.26
N TRP A 234 -1.49 23.18 -3.83
CA TRP A 234 -0.07 23.20 -4.17
C TRP A 234 0.80 23.33 -2.91
N SER A 235 1.88 22.57 -2.88
CA SER A 235 2.93 22.66 -1.86
C SER A 235 4.24 23.07 -2.53
N VAL A 236 4.71 24.27 -2.19
CA VAL A 236 6.01 24.78 -2.62
C VAL A 236 7.14 23.88 -2.10
N ASN A 237 7.05 23.41 -0.86
CA ASN A 237 8.10 22.58 -0.23
C ASN A 237 8.26 21.20 -0.87
N GLU A 238 7.16 20.61 -1.33
CA GLU A 238 7.18 19.29 -1.99
C GLU A 238 7.21 19.40 -3.52
N CYS A 239 7.16 20.63 -4.05
CA CYS A 239 6.93 20.91 -5.47
C CYS A 239 5.74 20.10 -6.02
N LYS A 240 4.66 19.99 -5.23
CA LYS A 240 3.60 19.01 -5.44
C LYS A 240 2.27 19.69 -5.69
N LEU A 241 1.60 19.25 -6.75
CA LEU A 241 0.25 19.63 -7.11
C LEU A 241 -0.68 18.45 -6.84
N TRP A 242 -1.84 18.66 -6.22
CA TRP A 242 -2.82 17.59 -6.02
C TRP A 242 -4.27 18.04 -6.04
N TRP A 243 -5.15 17.08 -6.30
CA TRP A 243 -6.61 17.18 -6.21
C TRP A 243 -7.14 16.09 -5.30
N LYS A 244 -8.17 16.42 -4.53
CA LYS A 244 -9.01 15.46 -3.82
C LYS A 244 -10.30 15.32 -4.59
N VAL A 245 -10.57 14.12 -5.09
CA VAL A 245 -11.70 13.83 -5.98
C VAL A 245 -12.62 12.84 -5.30
N PRO A 246 -13.94 13.07 -5.26
CA PRO A 246 -14.88 12.09 -4.73
C PRO A 246 -14.85 10.81 -5.57
N TYR A 247 -14.76 9.67 -4.91
CA TYR A 247 -14.89 8.36 -5.53
C TYR A 247 -16.36 8.10 -5.85
N VAL A 248 -16.64 7.83 -7.12
CA VAL A 248 -17.96 7.42 -7.59
C VAL A 248 -17.78 6.14 -8.40
N ASN A 249 -18.60 5.13 -8.15
CA ASN A 249 -18.54 3.85 -8.88
C ASN A 249 -18.64 4.09 -10.39
N ASN A 250 -17.63 3.62 -11.13
CA ASN A 250 -17.47 3.86 -12.58
C ASN A 250 -17.52 5.35 -12.99
N GLY A 251 -17.23 6.24 -12.05
CA GLY A 251 -17.14 7.67 -12.26
C GLY A 251 -15.98 8.01 -13.19
N THR A 252 -16.15 9.09 -13.95
CA THR A 252 -15.11 9.64 -14.81
C THR A 252 -15.03 11.14 -14.58
N GLY A 253 -13.88 11.73 -14.91
CA GLY A 253 -13.73 13.17 -14.80
C GLY A 253 -12.45 13.69 -15.42
N ASN A 254 -12.31 15.01 -15.37
CA ASN A 254 -11.16 15.73 -15.87
C ASN A 254 -10.61 16.65 -14.77
N LEU A 255 -9.29 16.75 -14.68
CA LEU A 255 -8.58 17.68 -13.81
C LEU A 255 -7.63 18.50 -14.69
N SER A 256 -7.57 19.80 -14.48
CA SER A 256 -6.62 20.66 -15.16
C SER A 256 -6.00 21.64 -14.19
N ALA A 257 -4.73 22.00 -14.43
CA ALA A 257 -4.09 23.12 -13.78
C ALA A 257 -2.98 23.69 -14.66
N THR A 258 -2.75 24.98 -14.49
CA THR A 258 -1.61 25.70 -15.04
C THR A 258 -0.76 26.20 -13.87
N ILE A 259 0.50 25.79 -13.83
CA ILE A 259 1.48 26.15 -12.82
C ILE A 259 2.44 27.16 -13.40
N ILE A 260 2.70 28.25 -12.67
CA ILE A 260 3.76 29.19 -13.00
C ILE A 260 5.09 28.53 -12.65
N THR A 261 6.02 28.52 -13.59
CA THR A 261 7.37 27.99 -13.37
C THR A 261 8.37 29.12 -13.25
N MET A 262 9.48 28.85 -12.57
CA MET A 262 10.65 29.73 -12.60
C MET A 262 11.01 30.08 -14.05
N GLU A 263 11.22 31.37 -14.29
CA GLU A 263 11.68 31.88 -15.58
C GLU A 263 13.02 31.23 -15.91
N LYS A 264 13.13 30.64 -17.10
CA LYS A 264 14.42 30.19 -17.59
C LYS A 264 15.22 31.47 -17.83
N ASN A 265 16.19 31.78 -16.98
CA ASN A 265 17.27 32.71 -17.33
C ASN A 265 18.07 32.06 -18.46
N THR A 266 17.54 32.07 -19.68
CA THR A 266 18.39 32.06 -20.86
C THR A 266 19.03 33.43 -20.89
N VAL A 267 20.13 33.56 -20.14
CA VAL A 267 21.09 34.61 -20.45
C VAL A 267 21.54 34.30 -21.87
N ASP A 268 21.10 35.11 -22.82
CA ASP A 268 21.69 35.23 -24.15
C ASP A 268 23.16 35.63 -23.97
N ASN A 269 24.00 34.64 -23.67
CA ASN A 269 25.43 34.75 -23.88
C ASN A 269 25.73 33.92 -25.11
N ASP A 270 26.01 34.63 -26.21
CA ASP A 270 26.74 34.12 -27.36
C ASP A 270 27.97 33.34 -26.88
N SER A 271 27.86 32.02 -26.78
CA SER A 271 28.98 31.09 -26.88
C SER A 271 28.45 29.66 -26.95
N ASP A 272 28.76 29.03 -28.07
CA ASP A 272 28.44 27.65 -28.40
C ASP A 272 28.80 26.66 -27.28
N GLN A 273 27.93 25.66 -27.14
CA GLN A 273 28.12 24.38 -26.42
C GLN A 273 27.85 24.31 -24.91
N GLN A 274 26.81 24.96 -24.39
CA GLN A 274 26.19 24.49 -23.15
C GLN A 274 25.07 23.47 -23.46
N GLN A 275 25.36 22.19 -23.20
CA GLN A 275 24.34 21.15 -23.07
C GLN A 275 23.27 21.64 -22.11
N GLN A 276 22.10 22.02 -22.64
CA GLN A 276 20.92 22.31 -21.83
C GLN A 276 20.61 21.05 -21.03
N GLN A 277 20.90 21.03 -19.74
CA GLN A 277 20.28 20.03 -18.86
C GLN A 277 18.77 20.27 -18.93
N PRO A 278 17.98 19.31 -19.43
CA PRO A 278 16.54 19.46 -19.37
C PRO A 278 16.17 19.39 -17.88
N LEU A 279 15.63 20.47 -17.32
CA LEU A 279 14.91 20.37 -16.05
C LEU A 279 13.78 19.38 -16.29
N THR A 280 13.98 18.16 -15.80
CA THR A 280 13.06 17.04 -15.96
C THR A 280 11.84 17.28 -15.10
N THR A 281 10.90 18.08 -15.60
CA THR A 281 9.54 18.08 -15.09
C THR A 281 9.03 16.66 -15.13
N SER A 282 8.72 16.09 -13.97
CA SER A 282 8.18 14.74 -13.92
C SER A 282 6.80 14.76 -14.56
N SER A 283 6.69 14.34 -15.82
CA SER A 283 5.41 14.16 -16.53
C SER A 283 4.71 12.89 -16.04
N ILE A 284 4.65 12.74 -14.71
CA ILE A 284 4.10 11.59 -14.01
C ILE A 284 2.92 12.05 -13.19
N VAL A 285 1.75 11.49 -13.48
CA VAL A 285 0.56 11.66 -12.66
C VAL A 285 0.39 10.42 -11.80
N ASN A 286 0.20 10.61 -10.51
CA ASN A 286 -0.04 9.56 -9.55
C ASN A 286 -1.49 9.62 -9.04
N ALA A 287 -2.08 8.45 -8.77
CA ALA A 287 -3.32 8.34 -8.02
C ALA A 287 -3.09 7.59 -6.71
N TYR A 288 -3.69 8.10 -5.64
CA TYR A 288 -3.68 7.51 -4.32
C TYR A 288 -5.10 7.27 -3.83
N PHE A 289 -5.37 6.05 -3.38
CA PHE A 289 -6.60 5.65 -2.72
C PHE A 289 -6.30 4.58 -1.68
N HIS A 290 -7.20 4.45 -0.70
CA HIS A 290 -7.18 3.32 0.20
C HIS A 290 -8.60 2.88 0.51
N GLY A 291 -8.77 1.59 0.72
CA GLY A 291 -10.06 1.02 1.07
C GLY A 291 -9.93 0.00 2.19
N GLU A 292 -11.03 -0.23 2.89
CA GLU A 292 -11.13 -1.16 4.01
C GLU A 292 -12.21 -2.22 3.77
N ASN A 293 -12.12 -3.32 4.53
CA ASN A 293 -13.05 -4.45 4.58
C ASN A 293 -13.02 -5.41 3.38
N ALA A 294 -12.07 -5.25 2.46
CA ALA A 294 -11.89 -6.19 1.35
C ALA A 294 -10.43 -6.25 0.88
N LEU A 295 -10.12 -7.27 0.10
CA LEU A 295 -8.83 -7.55 -0.54
C LEU A 295 -9.08 -7.98 -1.98
N PHE A 296 -8.15 -7.71 -2.89
CA PHE A 296 -8.17 -8.19 -4.27
C PHE A 296 -8.09 -9.72 -4.34
N SER A 297 -7.25 -10.35 -3.51
CA SER A 297 -7.12 -11.82 -3.54
C SER A 297 -8.25 -12.58 -2.84
N SER A 298 -9.03 -11.88 -2.01
CA SER A 298 -9.98 -12.49 -1.06
C SER A 298 -9.34 -13.49 -0.07
N ILE A 299 -8.02 -13.47 0.10
CA ILE A 299 -7.31 -14.30 1.10
C ILE A 299 -7.94 -14.11 2.48
N ASP A 300 -8.00 -15.22 3.22
CA ASP A 300 -8.47 -15.21 4.60
C ASP A 300 -7.60 -16.10 5.49
N CYS A 301 -7.83 -16.04 6.79
CA CYS A 301 -7.20 -16.95 7.72
C CYS A 301 -8.08 -17.27 8.94
N ASP A 302 -7.89 -18.47 9.46
CA ASP A 302 -8.42 -18.90 10.74
C ASP A 302 -7.28 -19.39 11.64
N LEU A 303 -7.52 -19.40 12.96
CA LEU A 303 -6.61 -20.06 13.90
C LEU A 303 -6.83 -21.56 13.85
N ALA A 304 -5.75 -22.32 13.75
CA ALA A 304 -5.73 -23.78 13.72
C ALA A 304 -5.26 -24.38 15.07
N CYS A 305 -5.35 -23.60 16.14
CA CYS A 305 -4.87 -23.95 17.48
C CYS A 305 -5.85 -23.50 18.57
N ASN A 306 -5.73 -24.10 19.76
CA ASN A 306 -6.46 -23.69 20.96
C ASN A 306 -5.65 -22.64 21.75
N GLY A 307 -6.30 -21.92 22.68
CA GLY A 307 -5.65 -20.95 23.57
C GLY A 307 -5.41 -19.57 22.98
N TYR A 308 -5.75 -19.35 21.70
CA TYR A 308 -5.70 -18.05 21.02
C TYR A 308 -7.04 -17.72 20.39
N ARG A 309 -7.32 -16.43 20.22
CA ARG A 309 -8.47 -15.95 19.47
C ARG A 309 -8.14 -14.73 18.62
N ILE A 310 -8.74 -14.63 17.46
CA ILE A 310 -8.68 -13.43 16.62
C ILE A 310 -9.63 -12.40 17.24
N SER A 311 -9.07 -11.37 17.89
CA SER A 311 -9.85 -10.25 18.44
C SER A 311 -10.29 -9.26 17.36
N LEU A 312 -9.54 -9.18 16.27
CA LEU A 312 -9.81 -8.31 15.13
C LEU A 312 -9.15 -8.88 13.88
N LEU A 313 -9.89 -8.95 12.78
CA LEU A 313 -9.35 -9.23 11.46
C LEU A 313 -9.57 -8.00 10.58
N LYS A 314 -8.49 -7.31 10.25
CA LYS A 314 -8.51 -6.11 9.40
C LYS A 314 -8.10 -6.47 7.98
N LYS A 315 -8.86 -5.97 7.00
CA LYS A 315 -8.56 -6.14 5.57
C LYS A 315 -8.47 -4.76 4.92
N LYS A 316 -7.37 -4.47 4.26
CA LYS A 316 -7.09 -3.15 3.68
C LYS A 316 -6.45 -3.28 2.31
N ILE A 317 -6.86 -2.40 1.39
CA ILE A 317 -6.14 -2.19 0.14
C ILE A 317 -5.57 -0.77 0.11
N LEU A 318 -4.43 -0.63 -0.56
CA LEU A 318 -3.74 0.62 -0.79
C LEU A 318 -3.34 0.71 -2.27
N SER A 319 -3.38 1.90 -2.84
CA SER A 319 -2.56 2.20 -4.00
C SER A 319 -1.09 2.34 -3.59
N GLY A 320 -0.21 1.61 -4.26
CA GLY A 320 1.22 1.87 -4.26
C GLY A 320 1.55 2.91 -5.33
N LYS A 321 2.59 2.64 -6.12
CA LYS A 321 2.95 3.48 -7.27
C LYS A 321 1.94 3.25 -8.40
N CYS A 322 0.90 4.09 -8.47
CA CYS A 322 -0.07 4.12 -9.56
C CYS A 322 0.20 5.33 -10.45
N SER A 323 1.04 5.17 -11.46
CA SER A 323 1.64 6.26 -12.24
C SER A 323 1.30 6.19 -13.73
N LYS A 324 0.91 7.31 -14.33
CA LYS A 324 0.87 7.52 -15.78
C LYS A 324 2.14 8.27 -16.21
N ILE A 325 2.92 7.66 -17.10
CA ILE A 325 4.16 8.26 -17.65
C ILE A 325 3.88 8.74 -19.08
N LYS A 326 4.20 10.00 -19.36
CA LYS A 326 4.29 10.50 -20.74
C LYS A 326 5.51 9.85 -21.40
N ILE A 327 5.28 9.12 -22.49
CA ILE A 327 6.37 8.69 -23.37
C ILE A 327 6.48 9.79 -24.42
N GLU A 328 7.65 10.44 -24.50
CA GLU A 328 7.97 11.44 -25.52
C GLU A 328 8.17 10.81 -26.90
#